data_AF-A0A5C4MLG0-F1
#
_entry.id   AF-A0A5C4MLG0-F1
#
_cell.length_a   1.000
_cell.length_b   1.000
_cell.length_c   1.000
_cell.angle_alpha   90.00
_cell.angle_beta   90.00
_cell.angle_gamma   90.00
#
_symmetry.space_group_name_H-M   'P 1'
#
loop_
_entity.id
_entity.type
_entity.pdbx_description
1 polymer ?
#
loop_
_entity_poly.entity_id
_entity_poly.type
_entity_poly.pdbx_seq_one_letter_code
_entity_poly.pdbx_strand_id
1 'polypeptide(L)'
;MRMLAAAAALMVGAALPALGVAPAHAADGACTDPTGTTVVVDFTDLGGNIEVECAEDSAGMTGMQAIEAAGFSTSVVESSDIPAVCRIDDQPSASEPLEVDGRSYTEKCQEFPPGGAYWSYYVAPADGTWAYATKGADTNEVVPGGYEGWRFQLNQPTDAAPVPAFDPANPPTPTDGATDAAEAPADDADASAEDENDGTSIVWIGIGVAALLAVAIAVTLVRRRTSEDV
;
A
#
# COMPACT_ATOMS: atom_id res chain seq x y z
N MET A 1 36.87 54.40 -36.07
CA MET A 1 37.67 53.96 -34.92
C MET A 1 36.71 53.24 -33.97
N ARG A 2 36.61 51.89 -34.03
CA ARG A 2 36.97 50.93 -32.95
C ARG A 2 36.22 51.26 -31.64
N MET A 3 35.35 50.42 -31.06
CA MET A 3 35.51 48.99 -30.77
C MET A 3 34.15 48.30 -30.56
N LEU A 4 34.08 47.02 -30.94
CA LEU A 4 33.05 46.06 -30.54
C LEU A 4 33.26 45.68 -29.06
N ALA A 5 32.18 45.43 -28.32
CA ALA A 5 32.21 44.57 -27.14
C ALA A 5 30.92 43.73 -27.10
N ALA A 6 31.02 42.50 -27.60
CA ALA A 6 30.01 41.47 -27.45
C ALA A 6 30.12 40.87 -26.04
N ALA A 7 29.09 41.00 -25.22
CA ALA A 7 29.00 40.31 -23.95
C ALA A 7 28.30 38.96 -24.17
N ALA A 8 29.08 37.88 -24.19
CA ALA A 8 28.57 36.52 -24.17
C ALA A 8 28.16 36.16 -22.73
N ALA A 9 26.86 36.07 -22.48
CA ALA A 9 26.34 35.59 -21.20
C ALA A 9 26.42 34.05 -21.16
N LEU A 10 27.35 33.50 -20.39
CA LEU A 10 27.34 32.09 -20.02
C LEU A 10 26.20 31.85 -19.01
N MET A 11 25.12 31.23 -19.46
CA MET A 11 24.10 30.62 -18.59
C MET A 11 24.63 29.26 -18.12
N VAL A 12 25.19 29.22 -16.92
CA VAL A 12 25.54 27.97 -16.23
C VAL A 12 24.28 27.50 -15.51
N GLY A 13 23.54 26.58 -16.10
CA GLY A 13 22.40 25.92 -15.46
C GLY A 13 22.90 24.98 -14.37
N ALA A 14 22.76 25.38 -13.11
CA ALA A 14 22.98 24.50 -11.97
C ALA A 14 21.76 23.58 -11.82
N ALA A 15 21.91 22.31 -12.22
CA ALA A 15 20.98 21.27 -11.84
C ALA A 15 21.23 20.93 -10.36
N LEU A 16 20.34 21.38 -9.48
CA LEU A 16 20.31 20.94 -8.08
C LEU A 16 19.59 19.59 -8.02
N PRO A 17 20.17 18.56 -7.38
CA PRO A 17 19.44 17.35 -7.07
C PRO A 17 18.32 17.68 -6.08
N ALA A 18 17.08 17.30 -6.40
CA ALA A 18 15.98 17.32 -5.45
C ALA A 18 16.20 16.22 -4.42
N LEU A 19 16.74 16.59 -3.26
CA LEU A 19 16.68 15.75 -2.06
C LEU A 19 15.23 15.80 -1.57
N GLY A 20 14.51 14.69 -1.72
CA GLY A 20 13.23 14.51 -1.03
C GLY A 20 13.48 14.61 0.47
N VAL A 21 12.83 15.57 1.12
CA VAL A 21 12.86 15.70 2.57
C VAL A 21 11.85 14.69 3.09
N ALA A 22 12.31 13.50 3.48
CA ALA A 22 11.48 12.65 4.34
C ALA A 22 11.17 13.46 5.61
N PRO A 23 9.92 13.44 6.13
CA PRO A 23 9.64 14.04 7.42
C PRO A 23 10.61 13.44 8.42
N ALA A 24 11.33 14.30 9.16
CA ALA A 24 12.50 13.91 9.95
C ALA A 24 12.18 13.02 11.17
N HIS A 25 10.96 12.47 11.23
CA HIS A 25 10.36 11.79 12.39
C HIS A 25 9.47 10.60 12.01
N ALA A 26 9.51 10.13 10.76
CA ALA A 26 8.78 8.93 10.33
C ALA A 26 9.72 7.74 10.22
N ALA A 27 9.31 6.59 10.76
CA ALA A 27 10.01 5.31 10.57
C ALA A 27 9.03 4.20 10.22
N ASP A 28 9.42 3.35 9.27
CA ASP A 28 8.63 2.21 8.78
C ASP A 28 8.21 1.28 9.93
N GLY A 29 6.90 0.99 10.02
CA GLY A 29 6.35 0.04 10.97
C GLY A 29 6.00 0.64 12.34
N ALA A 30 5.73 -0.25 13.30
CA ALA A 30 5.41 0.17 14.66
C ALA A 30 6.63 0.78 15.38
N CYS A 31 6.39 1.78 16.22
CA CYS A 31 7.46 2.38 17.01
C CYS A 31 8.15 1.35 17.90
N THR A 32 9.48 1.32 17.84
CA THR A 32 10.32 0.50 18.73
C THR A 32 10.81 1.29 19.95
N ASP A 33 10.90 2.62 19.84
CA ASP A 33 11.17 3.52 20.95
C ASP A 33 9.84 3.95 21.62
N PRO A 34 9.69 3.81 22.95
CA PRO A 34 8.50 4.25 23.67
C PRO A 34 8.30 5.78 23.69
N THR A 35 9.23 6.60 23.19
CA THR A 35 9.01 8.05 23.01
C THR A 35 8.14 8.38 21.81
N GLY A 36 7.99 7.45 20.85
CA GLY A 36 7.15 7.61 19.67
C GLY A 36 5.74 7.05 19.88
N THR A 37 4.85 7.36 18.94
CA THR A 37 3.49 6.81 18.88
C THR A 37 3.28 6.11 17.54
N THR A 38 2.77 4.88 17.57
CA THR A 38 2.51 4.12 16.35
C THR A 38 1.21 4.59 15.71
N VAL A 39 1.25 4.97 14.44
CA VAL A 39 0.08 5.34 13.65
C VAL A 39 -0.30 4.18 12.75
N VAL A 40 -1.57 3.80 12.79
CA VAL A 40 -2.14 2.72 11.97
C VAL A 40 -3.22 3.30 11.07
N VAL A 41 -3.10 3.11 9.77
CA VAL A 41 -4.13 3.48 8.79
C VAL A 41 -4.64 2.23 8.09
N ASP A 42 -5.92 1.91 8.29
CA ASP A 42 -6.58 0.74 7.75
C ASP A 42 -7.41 1.12 6.50
N PHE A 43 -6.87 0.81 5.32
CA PHE A 43 -7.51 1.03 4.02
C PHE A 43 -8.30 -0.19 3.53
N THR A 44 -8.53 -1.22 4.36
CA THR A 44 -9.08 -2.51 3.89
C THR A 44 -10.48 -2.40 3.29
N ASP A 45 -11.34 -1.53 3.82
CA ASP A 45 -12.69 -1.26 3.26
C ASP A 45 -12.63 -0.52 1.91
N LEU A 46 -11.48 0.08 1.57
CA LEU A 46 -11.17 0.66 0.25
C LEU A 46 -10.43 -0.32 -0.68
N GLY A 47 -10.21 -1.56 -0.23
CA GLY A 47 -9.44 -2.57 -0.97
C GLY A 47 -7.92 -2.40 -0.86
N GLY A 48 -7.43 -1.53 0.01
CA GLY A 48 -6.01 -1.34 0.31
C GLY A 48 -5.50 -2.24 1.44
N ASN A 49 -4.28 -1.95 1.89
CA ASN A 49 -3.64 -2.65 3.01
C ASN A 49 -3.82 -1.87 4.32
N ILE A 50 -3.36 -2.46 5.42
CA ILE A 50 -3.13 -1.73 6.67
C ILE A 50 -1.69 -1.23 6.61
N GLU A 51 -1.52 0.07 6.81
CA GLU A 51 -0.22 0.74 6.85
C GLU A 51 0.07 1.17 8.28
N VAL A 52 1.33 1.00 8.71
CA VAL A 52 1.74 1.21 10.08
C VAL A 52 3.06 1.94 10.05
N GLU A 53 3.08 3.12 10.65
CA GLU A 53 4.23 4.01 10.62
C GLU A 53 4.44 4.60 12.02
N CYS A 54 5.69 4.87 12.36
CA CYS A 54 6.05 5.45 13.64
C CYS A 54 6.13 6.98 13.53
N ALA A 55 5.40 7.69 14.39
CA ALA A 55 5.67 9.09 14.70
C ALA A 55 6.68 9.16 15.85
N GLU A 56 7.94 9.44 15.55
CA GLU A 56 9.01 9.55 16.54
C GLU A 56 8.85 10.78 17.44
N ASP A 57 9.32 10.69 18.69
CA ASP A 57 9.33 11.79 19.67
C ASP A 57 7.98 12.53 19.80
N SER A 58 6.91 11.76 19.93
CA SER A 58 5.52 12.23 19.80
C SER A 58 4.96 12.99 21.00
N ALA A 59 5.78 13.23 22.03
CA ALA A 59 5.35 13.88 23.26
C ALA A 59 4.77 15.29 23.00
N GLY A 60 3.49 15.47 23.36
CA GLY A 60 2.77 16.74 23.17
C GLY A 60 2.18 16.93 21.77
N MET A 61 2.31 15.95 20.88
CA MET A 61 1.59 15.93 19.61
C MET A 61 0.10 15.62 19.83
N THR A 62 -0.73 16.12 18.93
CA THR A 62 -2.11 15.66 18.76
C THR A 62 -2.18 14.50 17.76
N GLY A 63 -3.28 13.74 17.74
CA GLY A 63 -3.48 12.68 16.74
C GLY A 63 -3.29 13.14 15.30
N MET A 64 -3.70 14.37 14.97
CA MET A 64 -3.46 14.98 13.64
C MET A 64 -1.98 15.24 13.36
N GLN A 65 -1.24 15.71 14.37
CA GLN A 65 0.20 15.94 14.22
C GLN A 65 0.97 14.61 14.11
N ALA A 66 0.53 13.58 14.84
CA ALA A 66 1.15 12.26 14.81
C ALA A 66 0.97 11.58 13.44
N ILE A 67 -0.22 11.61 12.83
CA ILE A 67 -0.42 11.03 11.50
C ILE A 67 0.44 11.73 10.42
N GLU A 68 0.58 13.05 10.48
CA GLU A 68 1.46 13.80 9.59
C GLU A 68 2.94 13.51 9.87
N ALA A 69 3.34 13.41 11.15
CA ALA A 69 4.70 13.09 11.55
C ALA A 69 5.11 11.67 11.16
N ALA A 70 4.16 10.73 11.14
CA ALA A 70 4.32 9.37 10.64
C ALA A 70 4.38 9.28 9.10
N GLY A 71 4.25 10.41 8.38
CA GLY A 71 4.46 10.48 6.94
C GLY A 71 3.20 10.38 6.08
N PHE A 72 2.03 10.15 6.69
CA PHE A 72 0.77 10.17 5.96
C PHE A 72 0.34 11.60 5.66
N SER A 73 -0.22 11.81 4.47
CA SER A 73 -0.87 13.05 4.09
C SER A 73 -2.35 13.02 4.47
N THR A 74 -2.89 14.14 4.94
CA THR A 74 -4.32 14.25 5.26
C THR A 74 -4.99 15.40 4.52
N SER A 75 -6.23 15.17 4.08
CA SER A 75 -7.15 16.23 3.69
C SER A 75 -8.26 16.33 4.73
N VAL A 76 -8.70 17.55 5.04
CA VAL A 76 -9.80 17.82 5.97
C VAL A 76 -10.99 18.46 5.27
N VAL A 77 -12.18 18.32 5.87
CA VAL A 77 -13.42 18.92 5.36
C VAL A 77 -13.33 20.46 5.34
N GLU A 78 -13.54 21.06 4.17
CA GLU A 78 -13.38 22.49 3.93
C GLU A 78 -14.51 23.34 4.53
N SER A 79 -15.76 22.86 4.50
CA SER A 79 -16.93 23.62 4.98
C SER A 79 -17.09 23.62 6.51
N SER A 80 -16.12 23.11 7.27
CA SER A 80 -16.24 22.82 8.69
C SER A 80 -15.22 23.61 9.50
N ASP A 81 -15.66 24.17 10.63
CA ASP A 81 -14.77 24.75 11.63
C ASP A 81 -14.06 23.68 12.48
N ILE A 82 -14.48 22.42 12.35
CA ILE A 82 -13.88 21.24 13.00
C ILE A 82 -13.09 20.47 11.94
N PRO A 83 -11.77 20.26 12.11
CA PRO A 83 -10.95 19.54 11.15
C PRO A 83 -11.23 18.04 11.20
N ALA A 84 -12.18 17.59 10.38
CA ALA A 84 -12.44 16.18 10.17
C ALA A 84 -11.70 15.67 8.94
N VAL A 85 -10.98 14.56 9.08
CA VAL A 85 -10.23 13.95 7.97
C VAL A 85 -11.21 13.30 6.98
N CYS A 86 -11.12 13.72 5.73
CA CYS A 86 -11.89 13.15 4.62
C CYS A 86 -11.03 12.21 3.76
N ARG A 87 -9.72 12.47 3.64
CA ARG A 87 -8.78 11.59 2.93
C ARG A 87 -7.47 11.44 3.69
N ILE A 88 -6.90 10.24 3.61
CA ILE A 88 -5.53 9.93 4.03
C ILE A 88 -4.83 9.35 2.80
N ASP A 89 -3.68 9.90 2.42
CA ASP A 89 -2.93 9.50 1.22
C ASP A 89 -3.78 9.41 -0.05
N ASP A 90 -4.57 10.49 -0.23
CA ASP A 90 -5.54 10.64 -1.31
C ASP A 90 -6.60 9.52 -1.38
N GLN A 91 -6.79 8.74 -0.32
CA GLN A 91 -7.82 7.71 -0.19
C GLN A 91 -8.98 8.14 0.73
N PRO A 92 -10.25 7.92 0.34
CA PRO A 92 -10.67 7.49 -1.00
C PRO A 92 -10.34 8.54 -2.08
N SER A 93 -10.06 8.06 -3.30
CA SER A 93 -9.68 8.92 -4.43
C SER A 93 -10.66 10.07 -4.66
N ALA A 94 -10.13 11.28 -4.84
CA ALA A 94 -10.91 12.46 -5.17
C ALA A 94 -11.64 12.38 -6.52
N SER A 95 -11.39 11.34 -7.32
CA SER A 95 -11.97 11.17 -8.67
C SER A 95 -12.72 9.85 -8.86
N GLU A 96 -12.56 8.90 -7.93
CA GLU A 96 -13.19 7.60 -8.01
C GLU A 96 -14.49 7.58 -7.20
N PRO A 97 -15.61 7.15 -7.79
CA PRO A 97 -16.85 6.99 -7.05
C PRO A 97 -16.80 5.74 -6.16
N LEU A 98 -17.20 5.91 -4.90
CA LEU A 98 -17.59 4.86 -3.99
C LEU A 98 -19.09 4.59 -4.12
N GLU A 99 -19.49 3.34 -3.98
CA GLU A 99 -20.90 2.97 -3.83
C GLU A 99 -21.27 2.96 -2.34
N VAL A 100 -22.12 3.90 -1.93
CA VAL A 100 -22.55 4.09 -0.54
C VAL A 100 -24.07 4.00 -0.46
N ASP A 101 -24.59 2.96 0.21
CA ASP A 101 -26.02 2.68 0.33
C ASP A 101 -26.76 2.67 -1.04
N GLY A 102 -26.13 2.08 -2.06
CA GLY A 102 -26.68 2.00 -3.42
C GLY A 102 -26.70 3.32 -4.18
N ARG A 103 -25.93 4.32 -3.72
CA ARG A 103 -25.73 5.60 -4.40
C ARG A 103 -24.25 5.82 -4.65
N SER A 104 -23.94 6.41 -5.80
CA SER A 104 -22.58 6.84 -6.12
C SER A 104 -22.22 8.09 -5.31
N TYR A 105 -21.06 8.07 -4.67
CA TYR A 105 -20.49 9.15 -3.87
C TYR A 105 -19.01 9.33 -4.23
N THR A 106 -18.53 10.56 -4.37
CA THR A 106 -17.10 10.85 -4.58
C THR A 106 -16.65 11.82 -3.50
N GLU A 107 -15.62 11.45 -2.75
CA GLU A 107 -15.10 12.28 -1.66
C GLU A 107 -14.32 13.48 -2.20
N LYS A 108 -14.92 14.67 -2.08
CA LYS A 108 -14.33 15.94 -2.54
C LYS A 108 -13.75 16.76 -1.40
N CYS A 109 -13.92 16.36 -0.14
CA CYS A 109 -13.58 17.10 1.08
C CYS A 109 -14.31 18.44 1.23
N GLN A 110 -15.34 18.70 0.42
CA GLN A 110 -16.06 19.97 0.48
C GLN A 110 -17.03 20.01 1.67
N GLU A 111 -17.68 18.89 1.93
CA GLU A 111 -18.69 18.72 2.98
C GLU A 111 -18.37 17.45 3.76
N PHE A 112 -19.00 17.27 4.92
CA PHE A 112 -18.84 16.04 5.68
C PHE A 112 -19.25 14.80 4.86
N PRO A 113 -18.45 13.73 4.90
CA PRO A 113 -18.80 12.48 4.25
C PRO A 113 -20.12 11.90 4.78
N PRO A 114 -20.81 11.06 3.98
CA PRO A 114 -21.97 10.33 4.47
C PRO A 114 -21.56 9.37 5.60
N GLY A 115 -22.46 9.12 6.56
CA GLY A 115 -22.18 8.23 7.69
C GLY A 115 -21.84 6.78 7.31
N GLY A 116 -22.11 6.36 6.06
CA GLY A 116 -21.70 5.06 5.54
C GLY A 116 -20.30 5.04 4.92
N ALA A 117 -19.58 6.17 4.80
CA ALA A 117 -18.28 6.24 4.13
C ALA A 117 -17.38 7.33 4.73
N TYR A 118 -16.72 7.07 5.86
CA TYR A 118 -15.87 8.06 6.54
C TYR A 118 -14.68 7.46 7.29
N TRP A 119 -13.71 8.29 7.66
CA TRP A 119 -12.58 7.92 8.52
C TRP A 119 -12.95 7.97 10.00
N SER A 120 -12.96 6.80 10.65
CA SER A 120 -13.07 6.69 12.10
C SER A 120 -11.71 6.82 12.76
N TYR A 121 -11.67 7.49 13.93
CA TYR A 121 -10.46 7.74 14.71
C TYR A 121 -10.50 6.98 16.03
N TYR A 122 -9.43 6.23 16.30
CA TYR A 122 -9.26 5.31 17.41
C TYR A 122 -7.96 5.57 18.16
N VAL A 123 -7.93 5.21 19.44
CA VAL A 123 -6.74 5.22 20.27
C VAL A 123 -6.58 3.89 21.00
N ALA A 124 -5.34 3.49 21.27
CA ALA A 124 -5.04 2.37 22.17
C ALA A 124 -3.77 2.65 22.98
N PRO A 125 -3.67 2.20 24.24
CA PRO A 125 -2.39 2.14 24.94
C PRO A 125 -1.53 1.00 24.39
N ALA A 126 -0.27 0.94 24.80
CA ALA A 126 0.77 0.03 24.30
C ALA A 126 0.38 -1.46 24.26
N ASP A 127 -0.42 -1.92 25.21
CA ASP A 127 -0.85 -3.31 25.40
C ASP A 127 -2.39 -3.45 25.35
N GLY A 128 -3.07 -2.44 24.84
CA GLY A 128 -4.52 -2.31 24.96
C GLY A 128 -5.31 -2.67 23.71
N THR A 129 -6.62 -2.55 23.86
CA THR A 129 -7.58 -2.67 22.78
C THR A 129 -7.93 -1.29 22.22
N TRP A 130 -8.21 -1.21 20.93
CA TRP A 130 -8.76 -0.01 20.30
C TRP A 130 -10.00 0.51 21.03
N ALA A 131 -10.04 1.82 21.23
CA ALA A 131 -11.19 2.57 21.71
C ALA A 131 -11.49 3.70 20.74
N TYR A 132 -12.76 3.89 20.39
CA TYR A 132 -13.18 5.04 19.58
C TYR A 132 -12.85 6.33 20.33
N ALA A 133 -12.17 7.26 19.68
CA ALA A 133 -11.72 8.48 20.34
C ALA A 133 -12.92 9.36 20.73
N THR A 134 -12.90 9.88 21.95
CA THR A 134 -13.97 10.78 22.45
C THR A 134 -13.69 12.26 22.16
N LYS A 135 -12.51 12.56 21.62
CA LYS A 135 -12.07 13.88 21.16
C LYS A 135 -11.60 13.77 19.71
N GLY A 136 -11.69 14.88 18.97
CA GLY A 136 -11.13 14.95 17.62
C GLY A 136 -9.61 14.81 17.65
N ALA A 137 -9.02 14.28 16.57
CA ALA A 137 -7.58 14.07 16.47
C ALA A 137 -6.78 15.38 16.53
N ASP A 138 -7.40 16.52 16.27
CA ASP A 138 -6.81 17.85 16.36
C ASP A 138 -6.58 18.33 17.80
N THR A 139 -7.27 17.72 18.77
CA THR A 139 -7.24 18.11 20.19
C THR A 139 -6.95 16.94 21.13
N ASN A 140 -6.97 15.71 20.62
CA ASN A 140 -6.58 14.54 21.38
C ASN A 140 -5.06 14.42 21.40
N GLU A 141 -4.45 14.64 22.57
CA GLU A 141 -3.01 14.44 22.76
C GLU A 141 -2.68 12.96 22.71
N VAL A 142 -1.64 12.61 21.94
CA VAL A 142 -1.18 11.23 21.82
C VAL A 142 -0.48 10.76 23.09
N VAL A 143 -0.46 9.46 23.29
CA VAL A 143 0.30 8.81 24.36
C VAL A 143 1.55 8.18 23.76
N PRO A 144 2.77 8.63 24.10
CA PRO A 144 3.99 7.94 23.72
C PRO A 144 3.97 6.47 24.17
N GLY A 145 4.40 5.58 23.27
CA GLY A 145 4.30 4.13 23.38
C GLY A 145 2.91 3.56 23.05
N GLY A 146 1.90 4.42 22.84
CA GLY A 146 0.56 4.04 22.43
C GLY A 146 0.36 4.00 20.91
N TYR A 147 -0.90 3.95 20.51
CA TYR A 147 -1.33 3.83 19.13
C TYR A 147 -2.45 4.82 18.79
N GLU A 148 -2.33 5.40 17.61
CA GLU A 148 -3.35 6.21 16.94
C GLU A 148 -3.84 5.44 15.71
N GLY A 149 -5.16 5.26 15.58
CA GLY A 149 -5.75 4.43 14.56
C GLY A 149 -6.74 5.19 13.69
N TRP A 150 -6.60 5.06 12.38
CA TRP A 150 -7.53 5.57 11.39
C TRP A 150 -8.08 4.40 10.59
N ARG A 151 -9.40 4.24 10.54
CA ARG A 151 -10.04 3.22 9.71
C ARG A 151 -11.12 3.84 8.85
N PHE A 152 -10.99 3.68 7.54
CA PHE A 152 -12.08 4.01 6.66
C PHE A 152 -13.16 2.94 6.82
N GLN A 153 -14.40 3.36 7.01
CA GLN A 153 -15.54 2.46 7.00
C GLN A 153 -16.33 2.67 5.72
N LEU A 154 -16.74 1.59 5.07
CA LEU A 154 -17.59 1.64 3.88
C LEU A 154 -18.80 0.72 4.03
N ASN A 155 -20.01 1.29 3.90
CA ASN A 155 -21.29 0.61 4.06
C ASN A 155 -21.44 -0.10 5.42
N GLN A 156 -20.88 0.49 6.48
CA GLN A 156 -20.98 0.00 7.86
C GLN A 156 -22.01 0.80 8.67
N PRO A 157 -22.66 0.20 9.68
CA PRO A 157 -23.54 0.93 10.58
C PRO A 157 -22.79 2.00 11.37
N THR A 158 -23.36 3.19 11.49
CA THR A 158 -22.76 4.32 12.23
C THR A 158 -22.65 4.09 13.73
N ASP A 159 -23.45 3.19 14.30
CA ASP A 159 -23.43 2.83 15.72
C ASP A 159 -22.46 1.68 16.05
N ALA A 160 -21.79 1.11 15.04
CA ALA A 160 -20.81 0.05 15.18
C ALA A 160 -19.69 0.19 14.14
N ALA A 161 -19.00 1.33 14.17
CA ALA A 161 -17.82 1.54 13.34
C ALA A 161 -16.79 0.42 13.62
N PRO A 162 -16.21 -0.20 12.57
CA PRO A 162 -15.19 -1.22 12.76
C PRO A 162 -13.91 -0.59 13.33
N VAL A 163 -13.20 -1.34 14.18
CA VAL A 163 -11.87 -0.95 14.67
C VAL A 163 -10.79 -1.29 13.63
N PRO A 164 -9.62 -0.65 13.66
CA PRO A 164 -8.48 -1.04 12.82
C PRO A 164 -8.15 -2.52 13.00
N ALA A 165 -7.91 -3.24 11.90
CA ALA A 165 -7.58 -4.67 11.90
C ALA A 165 -6.09 -4.95 12.21
N PHE A 166 -5.51 -4.13 13.09
CA PHE A 166 -4.17 -4.28 13.67
C PHE A 166 -4.33 -4.58 15.17
N ASP A 167 -3.51 -5.45 15.75
CA ASP A 167 -3.55 -5.78 17.19
C ASP A 167 -2.48 -4.99 17.97
N PRO A 168 -2.84 -3.92 18.70
CA PRO A 168 -1.88 -3.13 19.46
C PRO A 168 -1.19 -3.91 20.57
N ALA A 169 -1.84 -4.96 21.10
CA ALA A 169 -1.28 -5.76 22.17
C ALA A 169 -0.22 -6.76 21.70
N ASN A 170 -0.19 -7.05 20.40
CA ASN A 170 0.76 -8.00 19.80
C ASN A 170 1.27 -7.47 18.45
N PRO A 171 1.99 -6.32 18.44
CA PRO A 171 2.53 -5.78 17.21
C PRO A 171 3.54 -6.76 16.60
N PRO A 172 3.59 -6.91 15.27
CA PRO A 172 4.59 -7.73 14.62
C PRO A 172 6.00 -7.21 14.97
N THR A 173 6.90 -8.10 15.35
CA THR A 173 8.29 -7.72 15.62
C THR A 173 8.95 -7.31 14.29
N PRO A 174 9.65 -6.16 14.22
CA PRO A 174 10.45 -5.81 13.07
C PRO A 174 11.42 -6.97 12.78
N THR A 175 11.29 -7.57 11.61
CA THR A 175 12.28 -8.56 11.16
C THR A 175 13.43 -7.75 10.58
N ASP A 176 14.52 -7.64 11.34
CA ASP A 176 15.77 -7.06 10.83
C ASP A 176 16.22 -7.83 9.58
N GLY A 177 15.95 -7.28 8.40
CA GLY A 177 16.47 -7.76 7.12
C GLY A 177 15.70 -8.91 6.48
N ALA A 178 14.59 -8.61 5.79
CA ALA A 178 14.15 -9.41 4.64
C ALA A 178 14.59 -8.71 3.34
N THR A 179 15.91 -8.71 3.10
CA THR A 179 16.38 -8.80 1.73
C THR A 179 15.97 -10.18 1.25
N ASP A 180 14.83 -10.29 0.59
CA ASP A 180 14.50 -11.45 -0.22
C ASP A 180 15.39 -11.38 -1.47
N ALA A 181 16.69 -11.57 -1.27
CA ALA A 181 17.57 -12.06 -2.31
C ALA A 181 17.16 -13.52 -2.49
N ALA A 182 16.13 -13.71 -3.32
CA ALA A 182 15.89 -14.97 -3.98
C ALA A 182 17.23 -15.43 -4.56
N GLU A 183 17.74 -16.50 -3.96
CA GLU A 183 18.92 -17.23 -4.35
C GLU A 183 18.77 -17.63 -5.82
N ALA A 184 19.37 -16.83 -6.70
CA ALA A 184 19.58 -17.22 -8.09
C ALA A 184 20.56 -18.40 -8.06
N PRO A 185 20.21 -19.60 -8.58
CA PRO A 185 21.20 -20.63 -8.76
C PRO A 185 22.20 -20.13 -9.80
N ALA A 186 23.48 -20.15 -9.46
CA ALA A 186 24.55 -19.92 -10.41
C ALA A 186 24.53 -21.05 -11.45
N ASP A 187 24.17 -20.68 -12.68
CA ASP A 187 24.40 -21.43 -13.90
C ASP A 187 25.92 -21.43 -14.16
N ASP A 188 26.61 -22.50 -13.77
CA ASP A 188 27.94 -22.81 -14.30
C ASP A 188 27.81 -23.92 -15.34
N ALA A 189 27.74 -23.48 -16.60
CA ALA A 189 28.05 -24.28 -17.76
C ALA A 189 29.58 -24.38 -17.91
N ASP A 190 30.14 -25.59 -17.80
CA ASP A 190 31.24 -26.02 -18.69
C ASP A 190 31.43 -27.55 -18.67
N ALA A 191 31.85 -28.08 -19.82
CA ALA A 191 32.35 -29.43 -20.10
C ALA A 191 31.32 -30.56 -20.31
N SER A 192 30.86 -30.69 -21.57
CA SER A 192 30.59 -31.98 -22.20
C SER A 192 31.47 -32.14 -23.44
N ALA A 193 32.45 -33.04 -23.37
CA ALA A 193 33.09 -33.79 -24.45
C ALA A 193 34.14 -34.71 -23.76
N GLU A 194 34.26 -36.03 -23.89
CA GLU A 194 33.68 -37.08 -24.75
C GLU A 194 33.84 -38.43 -23.98
N ASP A 195 33.43 -39.51 -24.62
CA ASP A 195 33.72 -40.93 -24.36
C ASP A 195 32.61 -41.80 -23.75
N GLU A 196 31.85 -42.37 -24.69
CA GLU A 196 31.60 -43.81 -24.81
C GLU A 196 31.64 -44.65 -23.52
N ASN A 197 30.46 -45.08 -23.05
CA ASN A 197 30.30 -46.48 -22.68
C ASN A 197 28.84 -46.93 -22.79
N ASP A 198 28.63 -47.94 -23.63
CA ASP A 198 27.44 -48.75 -23.78
C ASP A 198 26.84 -49.20 -22.43
N GLY A 199 25.52 -49.09 -22.32
CA GLY A 199 24.79 -49.53 -21.12
C GLY A 199 23.29 -49.36 -21.26
N THR A 200 22.67 -50.21 -22.07
CA THR A 200 21.22 -50.36 -22.25
C THR A 200 20.46 -50.37 -20.91
N SER A 201 19.51 -49.44 -20.72
CA SER A 201 18.27 -49.67 -19.98
C SER A 201 17.20 -48.66 -20.37
N ILE A 202 16.38 -49.12 -21.31
CA ILE A 202 15.07 -48.61 -21.70
C ILE A 202 14.19 -48.55 -20.44
N VAL A 203 13.40 -47.49 -20.26
CA VAL A 203 11.96 -47.54 -19.88
C VAL A 203 11.44 -46.13 -19.43
N TRP A 204 10.35 -45.69 -20.09
CA TRP A 204 9.48 -44.52 -19.82
C TRP A 204 9.69 -43.18 -20.58
N ILE A 205 9.56 -43.19 -21.91
CA ILE A 205 8.92 -42.08 -22.65
C ILE A 205 7.79 -42.71 -23.48
N GLY A 206 6.54 -42.58 -23.03
CA GLY A 206 5.43 -43.28 -23.71
C GLY A 206 4.01 -42.75 -23.51
N ILE A 207 3.77 -41.70 -22.73
CA ILE A 207 2.36 -41.29 -22.43
C ILE A 207 2.01 -39.90 -23.01
N GLY A 208 2.98 -39.02 -23.27
CA GLY A 208 2.69 -37.65 -23.75
C GLY A 208 2.32 -37.53 -25.23
N VAL A 209 2.87 -38.38 -26.10
CA VAL A 209 2.77 -38.20 -27.57
C VAL A 209 1.47 -38.78 -28.15
N ALA A 210 0.85 -39.77 -27.49
CA ALA A 210 -0.38 -40.39 -27.99
C ALA A 210 -1.63 -39.50 -27.80
N ALA A 211 -1.65 -38.65 -26.77
CA ALA A 211 -2.80 -37.78 -26.48
C ALA A 211 -2.91 -36.60 -27.47
N LEU A 212 -1.79 -36.07 -27.95
CA LEU A 212 -1.79 -34.91 -28.87
C LEU A 212 -2.20 -35.28 -30.31
N LEU A 213 -1.95 -36.52 -30.75
CA LEU A 213 -2.36 -36.98 -32.08
C LEU A 213 -3.87 -37.29 -32.18
N ALA A 214 -4.51 -37.71 -31.09
CA ALA A 214 -5.95 -38.00 -31.08
C ALA A 214 -6.82 -36.73 -31.22
N VAL A 215 -6.40 -35.62 -30.60
CA VAL A 215 -7.13 -34.34 -30.65
C VAL A 215 -7.08 -33.73 -32.06
N ALA A 216 -5.94 -33.82 -32.74
CA ALA A 216 -5.79 -33.30 -34.11
C ALA A 216 -6.67 -34.04 -35.14
N ILE A 217 -6.85 -35.36 -34.97
CA ILE A 217 -7.71 -36.18 -35.84
C ILE A 217 -9.19 -35.88 -35.59
N ALA A 218 -9.60 -35.65 -34.34
CA ALA A 218 -10.98 -35.29 -34.02
C ALA A 218 -11.38 -33.92 -34.62
N VAL A 219 -10.51 -32.91 -34.52
CA VAL A 219 -10.76 -31.56 -35.06
C VAL A 219 -10.85 -31.56 -36.59
N THR A 220 -10.04 -32.37 -37.27
CA THR A 220 -10.07 -32.47 -38.73
C THR A 220 -11.29 -33.20 -39.26
N LEU A 221 -11.80 -34.23 -38.56
CA LEU A 221 -13.03 -34.93 -38.94
C LEU A 221 -14.30 -34.10 -38.72
N VAL A 222 -14.36 -33.30 -37.66
CA VAL A 222 -15.49 -32.38 -37.41
C VAL A 222 -15.55 -31.28 -38.46
N ARG A 223 -14.39 -30.69 -38.83
CA ARG A 223 -14.33 -29.66 -39.87
C ARG A 223 -14.75 -30.16 -41.26
N ARG A 224 -14.45 -31.42 -41.60
CA ARG A 224 -14.88 -31.99 -42.91
C ARG A 224 -16.40 -32.17 -42.97
N ARG A 225 -17.05 -32.66 -41.90
CA ARG A 225 -18.53 -32.84 -41.91
C ARG A 225 -19.30 -31.52 -42.05
N THR A 226 -18.79 -30.42 -41.50
CA THR A 226 -19.44 -29.11 -41.64
C THR A 226 -19.33 -28.50 -43.03
N SER A 227 -18.48 -29.04 -43.90
CA SER A 227 -18.30 -28.55 -45.28
C SER A 227 -19.15 -29.30 -46.31
N GLU A 228 -19.91 -30.32 -45.91
CA GLU A 228 -20.76 -31.13 -46.80
C GLU A 228 -22.26 -30.81 -46.68
N ASP A 229 -22.64 -29.85 -45.81
CA ASP A 229 -24.04 -29.42 -45.57
C ASP A 229 -24.31 -27.95 -45.98
N VAL A 230 -23.56 -27.40 -46.96
CA VAL A 230 -23.84 -26.09 -47.61
C VAL A 230 -23.82 -26.22 -49.12
#